data_AF-A0A2W6BZH1-F1
#
_entry.id   AF-A0A2W6BZH1-F1
#
_cell.length_a   1.000
_cell.length_b   1.000
_cell.length_c   1.000
_cell.angle_alpha   90.00
_cell.angle_beta   90.00
_cell.angle_gamma   90.00
#
_symmetry.space_group_name_H-M   'P 1'
#
loop_
_entity.id
_entity.type
_entity.pdbx_description
1 polymer ?
#
loop_
_entity_poly.entity_id
_entity_poly.type
_entity_poly.pdbx_seq_one_letter_code
_entity_poly.pdbx_strand_id
1 'polypeptide(L)' 'MYDAVDVLGPAAFDFVYTGVGALCWLPDVTRWARVVADLLRPGRRLFIREGSPHAVGTR' A
#
# COMPACT_ATOMS: atom_id res chain seq x y z
N MET A 1 -2.81 -1.24 11.13
CA MET A 1 -2.42 -1.35 9.71
C MET A 1 -1.43 -2.48 9.51
N TYR A 2 -0.37 -2.58 10.31
CA TYR A 2 0.63 -3.65 10.12
C TYR A 2 0.17 -5.05 10.57
N ASP A 3 -0.89 -5.09 11.36
CA ASP A 3 -1.61 -6.25 11.88
C ASP A 3 -2.75 -6.74 10.95
N ALA A 4 -2.91 -6.13 9.78
CA ALA A 4 -4.03 -6.42 8.89
C ALA A 4 -4.05 -7.89 8.42
N VAL A 5 -2.89 -8.53 8.29
CA VAL A 5 -2.76 -9.94 7.93
C VAL A 5 -3.35 -10.84 9.02
N ASP A 6 -3.14 -10.49 10.29
CA ASP A 6 -3.62 -11.27 11.43
C ASP A 6 -5.15 -11.23 11.55
N VAL A 7 -5.76 -10.11 11.17
CA VAL A 7 -7.22 -9.89 11.25
C VAL A 7 -7.95 -10.41 10.01
N LEU A 8 -7.39 -10.21 8.81
CA LEU A 8 -8.05 -10.51 7.54
C LEU A 8 -7.63 -11.85 6.93
N GLY A 9 -6.53 -12.43 7.41
CA GLY A 9 -5.93 -13.63 6.87
C GLY A 9 -4.97 -13.35 5.68
N PRO A 10 -3.95 -14.20 5.50
CA PRO A 10 -3.01 -14.07 4.39
C PRO A 10 -3.65 -14.44 3.06
N ALA A 11 -3.15 -13.87 1.96
CA ALA A 11 -3.58 -14.13 0.58
C ALA A 11 -5.12 -14.03 0.40
N ALA A 12 -5.76 -13.11 1.11
CA ALA A 12 -7.20 -12.93 1.09
C ALA A 12 -7.70 -12.07 -0.08
N PHE A 13 -6.80 -11.31 -0.73
CA PHE A 13 -7.17 -10.29 -1.70
C PHE A 13 -6.56 -10.54 -3.09
N ASP A 14 -7.36 -10.28 -4.13
CA ASP A 14 -6.88 -10.28 -5.52
C ASP A 14 -6.37 -8.90 -5.98
N PHE A 15 -6.61 -7.86 -5.18
CA PHE A 15 -6.27 -6.49 -5.53
C PHE A 15 -6.14 -5.61 -4.28
N VAL A 16 -5.12 -4.75 -4.27
CA VAL A 16 -4.93 -3.70 -3.27
C VAL A 16 -4.72 -2.37 -3.98
N TYR A 17 -5.39 -1.33 -3.49
CA TYR A 17 -5.28 0.05 -3.99
C TYR A 17 -4.88 0.99 -2.87
N THR A 18 -3.99 1.93 -3.19
CA THR A 18 -3.62 3.02 -2.30
C THR A 18 -4.29 4.32 -2.71
N GLY A 19 -4.80 5.07 -1.73
CA GLY A 19 -5.23 6.44 -1.95
C GLY A 19 -4.07 7.33 -2.42
N VAL A 20 -4.42 8.50 -2.96
CA VAL A 20 -3.44 9.46 -3.51
C VAL A 20 -2.74 10.23 -2.40
N GLY A 21 -1.41 10.27 -2.45
CA GLY A 21 -0.62 11.02 -1.49
C GLY A 21 -0.55 10.33 -0.13
N ALA A 22 -0.88 9.04 -0.04
CA ALA A 22 -0.95 8.32 1.24
C ALA A 22 0.40 7.73 1.64
N LEU A 23 1.22 7.32 0.67
CA LEU A 23 2.48 6.63 0.96
C LEU A 23 3.52 7.57 1.56
N CYS A 24 3.54 8.85 1.17
CA CYS A 24 4.50 9.82 1.68
C CYS A 24 4.37 10.12 3.19
N TRP A 25 3.25 9.74 3.82
CA TRP A 25 3.03 9.88 5.26
C TRP A 25 3.32 8.60 6.05
N LEU A 26 3.67 7.50 5.37
CA LEU A 26 4.00 6.26 6.07
C LEU A 26 5.35 6.41 6.79
N PRO A 27 5.41 6.07 8.09
CA PRO A 27 6.67 6.07 8.83
C PRO A 27 7.63 4.98 8.32
N ASP A 28 7.09 3.91 7.72
CA ASP A 28 7.85 2.83 7.10
C ASP A 28 7.04 2.24 5.92
N VAL A 29 7.47 2.58 4.71
CA VAL A 29 6.89 2.09 3.45
C VAL A 29 7.26 0.63 3.16
N THR A 30 8.42 0.16 3.62
CA THR A 30 8.86 -1.23 3.40
C THR A 30 8.02 -2.18 4.23
N ARG A 31 7.78 -1.86 5.51
CA ARG A 31 6.90 -2.65 6.37
C ARG A 31 5.48 -2.66 5.84
N TRP A 32 5.00 -1.54 5.30
CA TRP A 32 3.71 -1.48 4.65
C TRP A 32 3.64 -2.38 3.41
N ALA A 33 4.66 -2.34 2.54
CA ALA A 33 4.70 -3.16 1.34
C ALA A 33 4.69 -4.67 1.65
N ARG A 34 5.33 -5.09 2.76
CA ARG A 34 5.27 -6.49 3.23
C ARG A 34 3.85 -6.92 3.57
N VAL A 35 3.12 -6.10 4.33
CA VAL A 35 1.71 -6.37 4.66
C VAL A 35 0.86 -6.50 3.41
N VAL A 36 1.07 -5.63 2.42
CA VAL A 36 0.34 -5.73 1.14
C VAL A 36 0.69 -7.02 0.39
N ALA A 37 1.96 -7.41 0.36
CA ALA A 37 2.38 -8.67 -0.27
C ALA A 37 1.75 -9.88 0.43
N ASP A 38 1.70 -9.89 1.77
CA ASP A 38 1.14 -10.98 2.55
C ASP A 38 -0.39 -11.09 2.41
N LEU A 39 -1.07 -9.98 2.14
CA LEU A 39 -2.52 -9.94 1.88
C LEU A 39 -2.89 -10.34 0.45
N LEU A 40 -1.97 -10.19 -0.51
CA LEU A 40 -2.22 -10.50 -1.91
C LEU A 40 -2.02 -11.98 -2.23
N ARG A 41 -2.93 -12.55 -3.01
CA ARG A 41 -2.71 -13.87 -3.60
C ARG A 41 -1.52 -13.84 -4.57
N PRO A 42 -0.78 -14.95 -4.75
CA PRO A 42 0.32 -15.01 -5.69
C PRO A 42 -0.09 -14.55 -7.11
N GLY A 43 0.71 -13.69 -7.74
CA GLY A 43 0.47 -13.17 -9.09
C GLY A 43 -0.59 -12.07 -9.19
N ARG A 44 -1.08 -11.55 -8.06
CA ARG A 44 -2.05 -10.45 -8.01
C ARG A 44 -1.39 -9.09 -7.91
N ARG A 45 -2.20 -8.04 -8.06
CA ARG A 45 -1.70 -6.70 -8.39
C ARG A 45 -1.98 -5.69 -7.27
N LEU A 46 -0.97 -4.89 -6.99
CA LEU A 46 -1.04 -3.66 -6.22
C LEU A 46 -1.07 -2.47 -7.18
N PHE A 47 -2.00 -1.55 -6.98
CA PHE A 47 -2.07 -0.30 -7.71
C PHE A 47 -1.79 0.87 -6.77
N ILE A 48 -0.77 1.66 -7.14
CA ILE A 48 -0.35 2.84 -6.40
C ILE A 48 -0.57 4.06 -7.28
N ARG A 49 -1.35 5.02 -6.78
CA ARG A 49 -1.37 6.37 -7.32
C ARG A 49 -0.79 7.28 -6.26
N GLU A 50 0.39 7.83 -6.51
CA GLU A 50 1.08 8.67 -5.53
C GLU A 50 1.50 10.02 -6.09
N GLY A 51 1.54 11.02 -5.22
CA GLY A 51 2.10 12.33 -5.49
C GLY A 51 2.71 12.90 -4.23
N SER A 52 4.01 13.20 -4.27
CA SER A 52 4.71 13.84 -3.16
C SER A 52 4.23 15.29 -2.99
N PRO A 53 3.99 15.78 -1.77
CA PRO A 53 3.54 17.16 -1.54
C PRO A 53 4.52 18.23 -2.07
N HIS A 54 5.79 17.86 -2.29
CA HIS A 54 6.82 18.74 -2.88
C HIS A 54 6.83 18.75 -4.42
N ALA A 55 6.11 17.83 -5.08
CA ALA A 55 6.09 17.69 -6.54
C ALA A 55 4.86 18.36 -7.18
N VAL A 56 4.00 19.03 -6.39
CA VAL A 56 3.04 19.98 -6.94
C VAL A 56 3.82 21.25 -7.30
N GLY A 57 4.39 21.26 -8.50
CA GLY A 57 4.90 22.49 -9.09
C GLY A 57 3.80 23.54 -9.04
N THR A 58 4.03 24.60 -8.29
CA THR A 58 3.38 25.88 -8.52
C THR A 58 3.52 26.23 -9.99
N ARG A 59 2.43 26.72 -10.57
CA ARG A 59 2.36 27.27 -11.94
C ARG A 59 3.61 28.03 -12.36
#